data_AF-A0A415RID1-F1
#
_entry.id   AF-A0A415RID1-F1
#
_cell.length_a   1.000
_cell.length_b   1.000
_cell.length_c   1.000
_cell.angle_alpha   90.00
_cell.angle_beta   90.00
_cell.angle_gamma   90.00
#
_symmetry.space_group_name_H-M   'P 1'
#
loop_
_entity.id
_entity.type
_entity.pdbx_description
1 polymer ?
#
loop_
_entity_poly.entity_id
_entity_poly.type
_entity_poly.pdbx_seq_one_letter_code
_entity_poly.pdbx_strand_id
1 'polypeptide(L)'
;MNKDIEIKFLNDLTKTRDDYIDQENSMKKCLKISSYIRAISLLLIPVFTFWNFLNGGLVIILTAIISFTEFYIKFNKFDYKLNLLNIVITNLDMEYYLYHNMCGCYSSKNNSKNFKLFVKTTTLMVKEIELKLNNKYDMDAAKNIRYTSKDN
;
A
#
# COMPACT_ATOMS: atom_id res chain seq x y z
N MET A 1 -32.42 -8.40 1.80
CA MET A 1 -31.02 -8.68 1.41
C MET A 1 -30.51 -9.77 2.34
N ASN A 2 -29.81 -10.79 1.85
CA ASN A 2 -29.35 -11.88 2.71
C ASN A 2 -28.22 -11.36 3.63
N LYS A 3 -28.40 -11.46 4.95
CA LYS A 3 -27.43 -10.98 5.96
C LYS A 3 -26.05 -11.63 5.76
N ASP A 4 -26.01 -12.86 5.27
CA ASP A 4 -24.76 -13.60 5.02
C ASP A 4 -23.89 -12.94 3.94
N ILE A 5 -24.52 -12.35 2.92
CA ILE A 5 -23.81 -11.68 1.82
C ILE A 5 -23.15 -10.39 2.32
N GLU A 6 -23.86 -9.65 3.18
CA GLU A 6 -23.37 -8.41 3.78
C GLU A 6 -22.18 -8.68 4.72
N ILE A 7 -22.31 -9.67 5.60
CA ILE A 7 -21.23 -10.08 6.51
C ILE A 7 -20.00 -10.53 5.72
N LYS A 8 -20.19 -11.35 4.67
CA LYS A 8 -19.09 -11.79 3.81
C LYS A 8 -18.36 -10.61 3.17
N PHE A 9 -19.10 -9.66 2.60
CA PHE A 9 -18.51 -8.48 1.97
C PHE A 9 -17.70 -7.62 2.96
N LEU A 10 -18.22 -7.42 4.17
CA LEU A 10 -17.51 -6.64 5.20
C LEU A 10 -16.22 -7.34 5.66
N ASN A 11 -16.25 -8.67 5.78
CA ASN A 11 -15.05 -9.45 6.07
C ASN A 11 -14.01 -9.35 4.95
N ASP A 12 -14.43 -9.43 3.70
CA ASP A 12 -13.54 -9.30 2.54
C ASP A 12 -12.95 -7.88 2.43
N LEU A 13 -13.76 -6.86 2.74
CA LEU A 13 -13.30 -5.47 2.79
C LEU A 13 -12.27 -5.24 3.91
N THR A 14 -12.52 -5.81 5.09
CA THR A 14 -11.58 -5.72 6.22
C THR A 14 -10.25 -6.36 5.87
N LYS A 15 -10.26 -7.55 5.26
CA LYS A 15 -9.04 -8.20 4.77
C LYS A 15 -8.29 -7.35 3.75
N THR A 16 -9.01 -6.77 2.79
CA THR A 16 -8.41 -5.90 1.76
C THR A 16 -7.74 -4.69 2.38
N ARG A 17 -8.35 -4.08 3.40
CA ARG A 17 -7.73 -2.98 4.15
C ARG A 17 -6.48 -3.44 4.90
N ASP A 18 -6.54 -4.58 5.57
CA ASP A 18 -5.41 -5.13 6.32
C ASP A 18 -4.23 -5.46 5.38
N ASP A 19 -4.51 -6.00 4.18
CA ASP A 19 -3.51 -6.21 3.14
C ASP A 19 -2.83 -4.88 2.71
N TYR A 20 -3.60 -3.79 2.58
CA TYR A 20 -3.03 -2.47 2.29
C TYR A 20 -2.17 -1.93 3.44
N ILE A 21 -2.55 -2.18 4.70
CA ILE A 21 -1.75 -1.81 5.87
C ILE A 21 -0.42 -2.58 5.86
N ASP A 22 -0.45 -3.88 5.58
CA ASP A 22 0.76 -4.70 5.50
C ASP A 22 1.68 -4.27 4.35
N GLN A 23 1.11 -3.93 3.19
CA GLN A 23 1.86 -3.35 2.07
C GLN A 23 2.51 -2.01 2.46
N GLU A 24 1.77 -1.13 3.13
CA GLU A 24 2.26 0.17 3.59
C GLU A 24 3.44 -0.02 4.58
N ASN A 25 3.29 -0.91 5.54
CA ASN A 25 4.32 -1.23 6.53
C ASN A 25 5.58 -1.82 5.88
N SER A 26 5.41 -2.73 4.93
CA SER A 26 6.52 -3.31 4.17
C SER A 26 7.28 -2.25 3.38
N MET A 27 6.57 -1.35 2.69
CA MET A 27 7.17 -0.24 1.95
C MET A 27 7.89 0.75 2.88
N LYS A 28 7.29 1.12 4.01
CA LYS A 28 7.94 1.97 5.03
C LYS A 28 9.24 1.35 5.53
N LYS A 29 9.24 0.05 5.80
CA LYS A 29 10.43 -0.69 6.23
C LYS A 29 11.52 -0.67 5.16
N CYS A 30 11.15 -0.91 3.90
CA CYS A 30 12.08 -0.87 2.78
C CYS A 30 12.72 0.52 2.62
N LEU A 31 11.90 1.57 2.60
CA LEU A 31 12.35 2.96 2.51
C LEU A 31 13.30 3.33 3.66
N LYS A 32 12.97 2.92 4.89
CA LYS A 32 13.79 3.15 6.08
C LYS A 32 15.16 2.47 5.97
N ILE A 33 15.20 1.21 5.56
CA ILE A 33 16.45 0.46 5.37
C ILE A 33 17.31 1.12 4.29
N SER A 34 16.75 1.42 3.11
CA SER A 34 17.49 2.07 2.02
C SER A 34 18.04 3.44 2.44
N SER A 35 17.26 4.21 3.19
CA SER A 35 17.70 5.52 3.72
C SER A 35 18.83 5.39 4.72
N TYR A 36 18.79 4.38 5.60
CA TYR A 36 19.86 4.11 6.56
C TYR A 36 21.15 3.64 5.88
N ILE A 37 21.07 2.75 4.89
CA ILE A 37 22.24 2.33 4.11
C ILE A 37 22.91 3.56 3.51
N ARG A 38 22.13 4.45 2.88
CA ARG A 38 22.64 5.70 2.32
C ARG A 38 23.33 6.58 3.36
N ALA A 39 22.70 6.79 4.52
CA ALA A 39 23.24 7.64 5.58
C ALA A 39 24.54 7.07 6.18
N ILE A 40 24.59 5.76 6.42
CA ILE A 40 25.79 5.08 6.92
C ILE A 40 26.92 5.19 5.89
N SER A 41 26.64 4.95 4.60
CA SER A 41 27.65 5.09 3.55
C SER A 41 28.21 6.52 3.47
N LEU A 42 27.37 7.55 3.64
CA LEU A 42 27.81 8.95 3.66
C LEU A 42 28.75 9.26 4.84
N LEU A 43 28.44 8.74 6.03
CA LEU A 43 29.27 8.93 7.22
C LEU A 43 30.63 8.22 7.11
N LEU A 44 30.66 7.07 6.42
CA LEU A 44 31.87 6.28 6.26
C LEU A 44 32.86 6.87 5.25
N ILE A 45 32.40 7.65 4.27
CA ILE A 45 33.29 8.29 3.26
C ILE A 45 34.45 9.06 3.92
N PRO A 46 34.24 10.07 4.78
CA PRO A 46 35.35 10.82 5.37
C PRO A 46 36.30 9.95 6.19
N VAL A 47 35.78 8.94 6.89
CA VAL A 47 36.57 7.98 7.69
C VAL A 47 37.54 7.19 6.81
N PHE A 48 37.06 6.65 5.68
CA PHE A 48 37.88 5.86 4.77
C PHE A 48 38.78 6.71 3.88
N THR A 49 38.39 7.94 3.57
CA THR A 49 39.26 8.92 2.90
C THR A 49 40.47 9.25 3.78
N PHE A 50 40.28 9.46 5.08
CA PHE A 50 41.38 9.77 6.01
C PHE A 50 42.37 8.63 6.15
N TRP A 51 41.89 7.38 6.24
CA TRP A 51 42.75 6.19 6.33
C TRP A 51 43.32 5.74 4.98
N ASN A 52 43.00 6.41 3.87
CA ASN A 52 43.38 6.03 2.50
C ASN A 52 43.18 4.52 2.21
N PHE A 53 42.07 3.98 2.72
CA PHE A 53 41.82 2.54 2.67
C PHE A 53 41.61 2.08 1.22
N LEU A 54 42.25 0.98 0.81
CA LEU A 54 42.24 0.48 -0.57
C LEU A 54 42.62 1.54 -1.63
N ASN A 55 43.55 2.46 -1.33
CA ASN A 55 43.93 3.56 -2.22
C ASN A 55 42.73 4.40 -2.69
N GLY A 56 41.71 4.57 -1.83
CA GLY A 56 40.48 5.30 -2.15
C GLY A 56 39.41 4.49 -2.89
N GLY A 57 39.68 3.23 -3.25
CA GLY A 57 38.70 2.36 -3.93
C GLY A 57 37.43 2.13 -3.12
N LEU A 58 37.53 2.10 -1.78
CA LEU A 58 36.37 1.93 -0.90
C LEU A 58 35.41 3.14 -0.96
N VAL A 59 35.94 4.35 -1.11
CA VAL A 59 35.15 5.57 -1.26
C VAL A 59 34.29 5.51 -2.53
N ILE A 60 34.84 4.99 -3.63
CA ILE A 60 34.13 4.79 -4.90
C ILE A 60 32.97 3.78 -4.73
N ILE A 61 33.19 2.70 -3.97
CA ILE A 61 32.14 1.72 -3.69
C ILE A 61 31.01 2.35 -2.87
N LEU A 62 31.34 3.14 -1.85
CA LEU A 62 30.33 3.81 -1.01
C LEU A 62 29.49 4.82 -1.80
N THR A 63 30.11 5.61 -2.68
CA THR A 63 29.37 6.56 -3.54
C THR A 63 28.48 5.85 -4.56
N ALA A 64 28.90 4.70 -5.08
CA ALA A 64 28.06 3.86 -5.93
C ALA A 64 26.84 3.30 -5.17
N ILE A 65 27.02 2.82 -3.94
CA ILE A 65 25.92 2.36 -3.06
C ILE A 65 24.93 3.50 -2.78
N ILE A 66 25.42 4.71 -2.49
CA ILE A 66 24.58 5.89 -2.28
C ILE A 66 23.75 6.19 -3.53
N SER A 67 24.38 6.20 -4.71
CA SER A 67 23.72 6.48 -5.97
C SER A 67 22.67 5.43 -6.32
N PHE A 68 22.99 4.15 -6.10
CA PHE A 68 22.06 3.04 -6.33
C PHE A 68 20.88 3.07 -5.38
N THR A 69 21.10 3.33 -4.08
CA THR A 69 20.01 3.44 -3.09
C THR A 69 19.09 4.62 -3.39
N GLU A 70 19.64 5.76 -3.82
CA GLU A 70 18.82 6.90 -4.24
C GLU A 70 18.01 6.60 -5.51
N PHE A 71 18.63 5.96 -6.51
CA PHE A 71 17.94 5.48 -7.69
C PHE A 71 16.81 4.52 -7.32
N TYR A 72 17.07 3.53 -6.45
CA TYR A 72 16.09 2.55 -5.99
C TYR A 72 14.88 3.21 -5.32
N ILE A 73 15.11 4.22 -4.47
CA ILE A 73 14.02 4.96 -3.81
C ILE A 73 13.17 5.72 -4.83
N LYS A 74 13.81 6.48 -5.73
CA LYS A 74 13.12 7.29 -6.75
C LYS A 74 12.41 6.45 -7.79
N PHE A 75 13.04 5.38 -8.26
CA PHE A 75 12.48 4.46 -9.26
C PHE A 75 11.21 3.79 -8.75
N ASN A 76 11.19 3.35 -7.49
CA ASN A 76 10.02 2.72 -6.89
C ASN A 76 8.91 3.71 -6.50
N LYS A 77 9.20 5.02 -6.50
CA LYS A 77 8.26 6.09 -6.13
C LYS A 77 7.61 5.84 -4.77
N PHE A 78 8.40 5.46 -3.77
CA PHE A 78 7.89 5.06 -2.45
C PHE A 78 6.96 6.11 -1.83
N ASP A 79 7.32 7.40 -1.88
CA ASP A 79 6.50 8.47 -1.31
C ASP A 79 5.10 8.54 -1.95
N TYR A 80 5.03 8.42 -3.28
CA TYR A 80 3.76 8.41 -4.01
C TYR A 80 2.91 7.19 -3.65
N LYS A 81 3.51 6.00 -3.63
CA LYS A 81 2.79 4.75 -3.32
C LYS A 81 2.31 4.71 -1.87
N LEU A 82 3.13 5.15 -0.92
CA LEU A 82 2.77 5.27 0.48
C LEU A 82 1.60 6.24 0.67
N ASN A 83 1.62 7.38 -0.01
CA ASN A 83 0.51 8.33 0.04
C ASN A 83 -0.79 7.72 -0.50
N LEU A 84 -0.74 7.00 -1.62
CA LEU A 84 -1.91 6.30 -2.17
C LEU A 84 -2.47 5.25 -1.20
N LEU A 85 -1.59 4.44 -0.59
CA LEU A 85 -2.00 3.43 0.39
C LEU A 85 -2.67 4.08 1.60
N ASN A 86 -2.09 5.15 2.14
CA ASN A 86 -2.69 5.86 3.26
C ASN A 86 -4.07 6.46 2.92
N ILE A 87 -4.20 7.04 1.72
CA ILE A 87 -5.48 7.58 1.23
C ILE A 87 -6.53 6.46 1.12
N VAL A 88 -6.20 5.31 0.52
CA VAL A 88 -7.19 4.24 0.34
C VAL A 88 -7.62 3.64 1.68
N ILE A 89 -6.67 3.39 2.60
CA ILE A 89 -6.98 2.86 3.93
C ILE A 89 -7.95 3.80 4.66
N THR A 90 -7.62 5.09 4.68
CA THR A 90 -8.44 6.12 5.35
C THR A 90 -9.83 6.21 4.71
N ASN A 91 -9.92 6.19 3.37
CA ASN A 91 -11.20 6.26 2.66
C ASN A 91 -12.07 5.01 2.91
N LEU A 92 -11.45 3.82 2.93
CA LEU A 92 -12.16 2.58 3.24
C LEU A 92 -12.73 2.58 4.66
N ASP A 93 -11.95 3.05 5.64
CA ASP A 93 -12.41 3.20 7.02
C ASP A 93 -13.54 4.24 7.10
N MET A 94 -13.41 5.39 6.43
CA MET A 94 -14.47 6.40 6.38
C MET A 94 -15.77 5.85 5.79
N GLU A 95 -15.72 5.17 4.64
CA GLU A 95 -16.90 4.55 4.02
C GLU A 95 -17.53 3.48 4.92
N TYR A 96 -16.70 2.68 5.61
CA TYR A 96 -17.19 1.71 6.57
C TYR A 96 -17.94 2.38 7.73
N TYR A 97 -17.38 3.43 8.33
CA TYR A 97 -18.03 4.16 9.42
C TYR A 97 -19.29 4.89 8.95
N LEU A 98 -19.29 5.47 7.75
CA LEU A 98 -20.47 6.08 7.14
C LEU A 98 -21.58 5.05 6.94
N TYR A 99 -21.24 3.87 6.39
CA TYR A 99 -22.19 2.78 6.23
C TYR A 99 -22.75 2.32 7.57
N HIS A 100 -21.88 2.11 8.57
CA HIS A 100 -22.28 1.70 9.92
C HIS A 100 -23.22 2.72 10.59
N ASN A 101 -22.91 4.02 10.49
CA ASN A 101 -23.72 5.09 11.07
C ASN A 101 -25.06 5.28 10.34
N MET A 102 -25.10 5.13 9.01
CA MET A 102 -26.33 5.24 8.22
C MET A 102 -27.25 4.02 8.34
N CYS A 103 -26.71 2.84 8.65
CA CYS A 103 -27.46 1.58 8.68
C CYS A 103 -27.65 0.99 10.08
N GLY A 104 -27.22 1.69 11.15
CA GLY A 104 -27.55 1.44 12.56
C GLY A 104 -27.74 -0.03 12.94
N CYS A 105 -26.65 -0.69 13.37
CA CYS A 105 -26.58 -2.10 13.77
C CYS A 105 -27.23 -3.07 12.75
N TYR A 106 -26.49 -3.48 11.71
CA TYR A 106 -26.59 -4.67 10.81
C TYR A 106 -27.95 -5.39 10.58
N SER A 107 -29.08 -4.78 10.91
CA SER A 107 -30.36 -5.47 11.12
C SER A 107 -31.57 -4.55 11.18
N SER A 108 -31.42 -3.24 11.39
CA SER A 108 -32.60 -2.37 11.48
C SER A 108 -32.91 -1.73 10.11
N LYS A 109 -33.87 -2.37 9.40
CA LYS A 109 -34.56 -1.90 8.18
C LYS A 109 -33.76 -1.97 6.87
N ASN A 110 -33.99 -3.07 6.13
CA ASN A 110 -34.06 -3.17 4.66
C ASN A 110 -33.36 -2.08 3.80
N ASN A 111 -32.06 -1.82 4.01
CA ASN A 111 -31.35 -0.71 3.38
C ASN A 111 -30.53 -1.15 2.14
N SER A 112 -31.13 -2.01 1.31
CA SER A 112 -30.45 -2.62 0.15
C SER A 112 -29.84 -1.61 -0.83
N LYS A 113 -30.41 -0.40 -0.94
CA LYS A 113 -29.85 0.67 -1.77
C LYS A 113 -28.55 1.22 -1.19
N ASN A 114 -28.48 1.41 0.13
CA ASN A 114 -27.29 1.92 0.79
C ASN A 114 -26.16 0.90 0.76
N PHE A 115 -26.45 -0.40 0.97
CA PHE A 115 -25.44 -1.44 0.80
C PHE A 115 -24.93 -1.53 -0.64
N LYS A 116 -25.82 -1.48 -1.64
CA LYS A 116 -25.39 -1.45 -3.06
C LYS A 116 -24.51 -0.24 -3.38
N LEU A 117 -24.82 0.93 -2.82
CA LEU A 117 -24.01 2.13 -2.98
C LEU A 117 -22.65 1.96 -2.31
N PHE A 118 -22.63 1.49 -1.06
CA PHE A 118 -21.41 1.19 -0.31
C PHE A 118 -20.50 0.22 -1.07
N VAL A 119 -21.03 -0.93 -1.50
CA VAL A 119 -20.30 -1.91 -2.31
C VAL A 119 -19.72 -1.29 -3.58
N LYS A 120 -20.52 -0.48 -4.28
CA LYS A 120 -20.08 0.18 -5.52
C LYS A 120 -18.94 1.17 -5.24
N THR A 121 -19.06 1.99 -4.21
CA THR A 121 -18.08 3.02 -3.86
C THR A 121 -16.76 2.38 -3.44
N THR A 122 -16.76 1.41 -2.52
CA THR A 122 -15.53 0.76 -2.06
C THR A 122 -14.86 -0.04 -3.18
N THR A 123 -15.63 -0.73 -4.02
CA THR A 123 -15.08 -1.45 -5.19
C THR A 123 -14.40 -0.52 -6.19
N LEU A 124 -14.99 0.65 -6.46
CA LEU A 124 -14.39 1.65 -7.34
C LEU A 124 -13.09 2.22 -6.74
N MET A 125 -13.08 2.54 -5.45
CA MET A 125 -11.89 3.02 -4.75
C MET A 125 -10.74 2.02 -4.84
N VAL A 126 -10.99 0.74 -4.52
CA VAL A 126 -10.01 -0.34 -4.63
C VAL A 126 -9.48 -0.42 -6.06
N LYS A 127 -10.36 -0.47 -7.06
CA LYS A 127 -9.95 -0.59 -8.47
C LYS A 127 -9.07 0.58 -8.94
N GLU A 128 -9.42 1.80 -8.57
CA GLU A 128 -8.63 2.98 -8.95
C GLU A 128 -7.24 2.98 -8.31
N ILE A 129 -7.15 2.55 -7.06
CA ILE A 129 -5.89 2.50 -6.32
C ILE A 129 -5.01 1.38 -6.84
N GLU A 130 -5.56 0.20 -7.11
CA GLU A 130 -4.86 -0.90 -7.78
C GLU A 130 -4.25 -0.45 -9.12
N LEU A 131 -5.00 0.30 -9.93
CA LEU A 131 -4.48 0.85 -11.19
C LEU A 131 -3.36 1.87 -10.98
N LYS A 132 -3.46 2.72 -9.95
CA LYS A 132 -2.46 3.76 -9.65
C LYS A 132 -1.20 3.22 -8.96
N LEU A 133 -1.32 2.13 -8.20
CA LEU A 133 -0.20 1.42 -7.59
C LEU A 133 0.62 0.61 -8.61
N ASN A 134 0.03 0.34 -9.78
CA ASN A 134 0.53 -0.55 -10.83
C ASN A 134 1.77 -0.06 -11.62
N ASN A 135 2.83 0.32 -10.90
CA ASN A 135 4.18 0.00 -11.33
C ASN A 135 4.38 -1.52 -11.12
N LYS A 136 3.91 -2.32 -12.08
CA LYS A 136 4.34 -3.69 -12.40
C LYS A 136 4.79 -4.55 -11.21
N TYR A 137 3.90 -4.82 -10.26
CA TYR A 137 4.00 -5.96 -9.35
C TYR A 137 2.63 -6.63 -9.28
N ASP A 138 2.54 -7.72 -10.04
CA ASP A 138 1.55 -8.79 -10.00
C ASP A 138 0.08 -8.49 -10.37
N MET A 139 -0.25 -8.72 -11.65
CA MET A 139 -1.63 -8.76 -12.15
C MET A 139 -2.45 -9.97 -11.64
N ASP A 140 -1.87 -10.89 -10.88
CA ASP A 140 -2.61 -12.07 -10.38
C ASP A 140 -3.49 -11.76 -9.16
N ALA A 141 -3.19 -10.73 -8.34
CA ALA A 141 -4.09 -10.29 -7.27
C ALA A 141 -5.43 -9.75 -7.83
N ALA A 142 -5.37 -9.04 -8.96
CA ALA A 142 -6.55 -8.52 -9.65
C ALA A 142 -7.44 -9.62 -10.28
N LYS A 143 -6.93 -10.85 -10.48
CA LYS A 143 -7.74 -11.98 -10.95
C LYS A 143 -8.66 -12.53 -9.86
N ASN A 144 -8.24 -12.49 -8.60
CA ASN A 144 -9.04 -13.00 -7.48
C ASN A 144 -10.27 -12.12 -7.20
N ILE A 145 -10.18 -10.82 -7.46
CA ILE A 145 -11.30 -9.88 -7.34
C ILE A 145 -12.31 -10.04 -8.49
N ARG A 146 -11.92 -10.61 -9.65
CA ARG A 146 -12.83 -10.82 -10.79
C ARG A 146 -13.83 -11.97 -10.59
N TYR A 147 -13.54 -12.94 -9.72
CA TYR A 147 -14.35 -14.16 -9.59
C TYR A 147 -15.71 -13.97 -8.91
N THR A 148 -15.96 -12.85 -8.22
CA THR A 148 -17.28 -12.55 -7.63
C THR A 148 -18.19 -11.71 -8.54
N SER A 149 -17.77 -11.41 -9.78
CA SER A 149 -18.57 -10.66 -10.75
C SER A 149 -19.19 -11.50 -11.88
N LYS A 150 -18.92 -12.81 -11.92
CA LYS A 150 -19.36 -13.70 -13.01
C LYS A 150 -20.57 -14.58 -12.69
N ASP A 151 -21.11 -14.54 -11.47
CA ASP A 151 -22.28 -15.33 -11.07
C ASP A 151 -23.54 -14.46 -10.90
N ASN A 152 -23.75 -13.50 -11.80
CA ASN A 152 -25.06 -12.86 -12.04
C ASN A 152 -25.49 -13.07 -13.48
#